data_AF-F8KQE0-F1
#
_entry.id   AF-F8KQE0-F1
#
_cell.length_a   1.000
_cell.length_b   1.000
_cell.length_c   1.000
_cell.angle_alpha   90.00
_cell.angle_beta   90.00
_cell.angle_gamma   90.00
#
_symmetry.space_group_name_H-M   'P 1'
#
loop_
_entity.id
_entity.type
_entity.pdbx_description
1 polymer ?
#
loop_
_entity_poly.entity_id
_entity_poly.type
_entity_poly.pdbx_seq_one_letter_code
_entity_poly.pdbx_strand_id
1 'polypeptide(L)'
;MALPLLVLGLPAAFNLAESFVDNVIRDKVTPKLGSILYCRLYGPTTHTGIYVGENQIVELLGTGKVKLSTPKEFISGTQAMSIYVSCKGTQAVGFAKAAQRARAMVGKTLDYPSGGIPTEKHERNCHCFVYECLSGEHDSDRWTLLDIEAKFRGEFFDNWRVWDLDSKDLF
;
A
#
# COMPACT_ATOMS: atom_id res chain seq x y z
N MET A 1 42.20 -15.40 -0.82
CA MET A 1 41.25 -15.03 0.24
C MET A 1 40.07 -14.31 -0.39
N ALA A 2 38.87 -14.87 -0.14
CA ALA A 2 37.50 -14.40 -0.34
C ALA A 2 37.16 -13.38 -1.47
N LEU A 3 36.32 -13.86 -2.39
CA LEU A 3 35.53 -13.13 -3.38
C LEU A 3 34.50 -12.21 -2.68
N PRO A 4 34.33 -10.93 -3.08
CA PRO A 4 33.19 -10.12 -2.64
C PRO A 4 32.10 -10.21 -3.71
N LEU A 5 31.19 -11.17 -3.63
CA LEU A 5 30.02 -11.20 -4.50
C LEU A 5 28.84 -11.87 -3.76
N LEU A 6 27.63 -11.34 -4.01
CA LEU A 6 26.32 -11.79 -3.50
C LEU A 6 25.90 -11.34 -2.08
N VAL A 7 25.50 -10.08 -1.94
CA VAL A 7 24.41 -9.73 -0.98
C VAL A 7 23.24 -9.01 -1.67
N LEU A 8 23.46 -8.36 -2.82
CA LEU A 8 22.41 -7.65 -3.55
C LEU A 8 21.42 -8.57 -4.31
N GLY A 9 21.82 -9.81 -4.64
CA GLY A 9 21.00 -10.72 -5.45
C GLY A 9 19.86 -11.40 -4.68
N LEU A 10 20.02 -11.59 -3.37
CA LEU A 10 19.05 -12.33 -2.55
C LEU A 10 17.71 -11.56 -2.41
N PRO A 11 17.68 -10.28 -1.99
CA PRO A 11 16.41 -9.57 -1.82
C PRO A 11 15.63 -9.40 -3.13
N ALA A 12 16.33 -9.14 -4.23
CA ALA A 12 15.74 -9.02 -5.55
C ALA A 12 15.17 -10.36 -6.05
N ALA A 13 15.91 -11.46 -5.86
CA ALA A 13 15.44 -12.80 -6.22
C ALA A 13 14.24 -13.26 -5.36
N PHE A 14 14.24 -12.94 -4.05
CA PHE A 14 13.10 -13.22 -3.17
C PHE A 14 11.85 -12.41 -3.57
N ASN A 15 11.99 -11.10 -3.81
CA ASN A 15 10.89 -10.26 -4.31
C ASN A 15 10.34 -10.77 -5.66
N LEU A 16 11.23 -11.19 -6.56
CA LEU A 16 10.84 -11.77 -7.85
C LEU A 16 10.10 -13.11 -7.66
N ALA A 17 10.57 -13.97 -6.77
CA ALA A 17 9.95 -15.27 -6.50
C ALA A 17 8.57 -15.12 -5.81
N GLU A 18 8.45 -14.25 -4.81
CA GLU A 18 7.16 -13.94 -4.18
C GLU A 18 6.21 -13.31 -5.20
N SER A 19 6.67 -12.32 -5.96
CA SER A 19 5.88 -11.72 -7.04
C SER A 19 5.44 -12.76 -8.06
N PHE A 20 6.32 -13.68 -8.47
CA PHE A 20 5.99 -14.74 -9.41
C PHE A 20 4.94 -15.69 -8.84
N VAL A 21 5.12 -16.16 -7.60
CA VAL A 21 4.12 -17.02 -6.92
C VAL A 21 2.78 -16.30 -6.82
N ASP A 22 2.77 -15.05 -6.39
CA ASP A 22 1.54 -14.28 -6.24
C ASP A 22 0.86 -13.95 -7.59
N ASN A 23 1.62 -13.80 -8.67
CA ASN A 23 1.08 -13.54 -10.02
C ASN A 23 0.66 -14.81 -10.78
N VAL A 24 1.24 -15.97 -10.46
CA VAL A 24 1.06 -17.22 -11.22
C VAL A 24 0.19 -18.23 -10.47
N ILE A 25 0.21 -18.23 -9.14
CA ILE A 25 -0.49 -19.23 -8.30
C ILE A 25 -1.73 -18.66 -7.62
N ARG A 26 -1.78 -17.36 -7.32
CA ARG A 26 -2.99 -16.70 -6.76
C ARG A 26 -3.79 -16.02 -7.87
N ASP A 27 -5.12 -16.16 -7.85
CA ASP A 27 -5.96 -15.41 -8.79
C ASP A 27 -5.79 -13.91 -8.56
N LYS A 28 -5.51 -13.20 -9.65
CA LYS A 28 -5.49 -11.74 -9.68
C LYS A 28 -6.91 -11.20 -9.52
N VAL A 29 -7.02 -9.97 -8.99
CA VAL A 29 -8.31 -9.33 -8.72
C VAL A 29 -8.31 -7.88 -9.16
N THR A 30 -9.48 -7.36 -9.52
CA THR A 30 -9.68 -5.91 -9.68
C THR A 30 -10.16 -5.32 -8.34
N PRO A 31 -9.54 -4.23 -7.83
CA PRO A 31 -9.96 -3.59 -6.60
C PRO A 31 -11.36 -2.97 -6.74
N LYS A 32 -12.08 -2.93 -5.62
CA LYS A 32 -13.37 -2.23 -5.49
C LYS A 32 -13.13 -0.85 -4.91
N LEU A 33 -14.05 0.08 -5.12
CA LEU A 33 -13.98 1.42 -4.54
C LEU A 33 -13.72 1.34 -3.03
N GLY A 34 -12.60 1.92 -2.59
CA GLY A 34 -12.15 1.93 -1.20
C GLY A 34 -11.34 0.71 -0.79
N SER A 35 -10.93 -0.18 -1.70
CA SER A 35 -10.01 -1.27 -1.38
C SER A 35 -8.72 -0.72 -0.80
N ILE A 36 -8.20 -1.41 0.21
CA ILE A 36 -6.87 -1.13 0.75
C ILE A 36 -5.87 -1.72 -0.23
N LEU A 37 -4.88 -0.92 -0.59
CA LEU A 37 -3.78 -1.32 -1.46
C LEU A 37 -2.48 -1.26 -0.68
N TYR A 38 -1.58 -2.20 -0.93
CA TYR A 38 -0.18 -2.03 -0.54
C TYR A 38 0.79 -2.55 -1.60
N CYS A 39 2.02 -2.05 -1.56
CA CYS A 39 3.15 -2.58 -2.31
C CYS A 39 4.39 -2.66 -1.40
N ARG A 40 5.44 -3.38 -1.83
CA ARG A 40 6.72 -3.40 -1.11
C ARG A 40 7.52 -2.16 -1.47
N LEU A 41 7.90 -1.38 -0.46
CA LEU A 41 8.71 -0.18 -0.63
C LEU A 41 10.20 -0.54 -0.80
N TYR A 42 10.81 -1.09 0.26
CA TYR A 42 12.21 -1.55 0.30
C TYR A 42 12.38 -2.57 1.43
N GLY A 43 12.92 -3.76 1.14
CA GLY A 43 13.02 -4.83 2.14
C GLY A 43 11.65 -5.20 2.74
N PRO A 44 11.50 -5.28 4.08
CA PRO A 44 10.22 -5.60 4.72
C PRO A 44 9.23 -4.41 4.78
N THR A 45 9.65 -3.21 4.38
CA THR A 45 8.81 -2.01 4.47
C THR A 45 7.76 -2.00 3.37
N THR A 46 6.53 -1.62 3.73
CA THR A 46 5.39 -1.54 2.81
C THR A 46 4.90 -0.11 2.68
N HIS A 47 4.28 0.17 1.54
CA HIS A 47 3.60 1.42 1.26
C HIS A 47 2.13 1.16 0.99
N THR A 48 1.24 1.97 1.54
CA THR A 48 -0.22 1.77 1.47
C THR A 48 -0.95 2.94 0.81
N GLY A 49 -2.09 2.60 0.21
CA GLY A 49 -2.99 3.56 -0.40
C GLY A 49 -4.43 3.04 -0.44
N ILE A 50 -5.34 3.88 -0.90
CA ILE A 50 -6.76 3.51 -1.07
C ILE A 50 -7.12 3.62 -2.54
N TYR A 51 -7.68 2.54 -3.09
CA TYR A 51 -8.24 2.56 -4.44
C TYR A 51 -9.48 3.44 -4.46
N VAL A 52 -9.53 4.40 -5.39
CA VAL A 52 -10.63 5.37 -5.48
C VAL A 52 -11.42 5.30 -6.79
N GLY A 53 -11.17 4.28 -7.63
CA GLY A 53 -11.81 4.10 -8.93
C GLY A 53 -10.92 4.55 -10.09
N GLU A 54 -11.24 4.12 -11.31
CA GLU A 54 -10.58 4.56 -12.56
C GLU A 54 -9.05 4.36 -12.57
N ASN A 55 -8.58 3.26 -11.98
CA ASN A 55 -7.15 2.98 -11.79
C ASN A 55 -6.40 4.06 -11.00
N GLN A 56 -7.11 4.80 -10.15
CA GLN A 56 -6.53 5.82 -9.30
C GLN A 56 -6.42 5.35 -7.85
N ILE A 57 -5.33 5.75 -7.22
CA ILE A 57 -4.96 5.46 -5.85
C ILE A 57 -4.76 6.79 -5.14
N VAL A 58 -5.35 6.95 -3.96
CA VAL A 58 -4.96 8.04 -3.06
C VAL A 58 -3.92 7.53 -2.09
N GLU A 59 -2.81 8.24 -2.01
CA GLU A 59 -1.68 7.92 -1.14
C GLU A 59 -1.18 9.17 -0.42
N LEU A 60 -0.53 8.96 0.73
CA LEU A 60 0.25 9.98 1.41
C LEU A 60 1.73 9.74 1.11
N LEU A 61 2.36 10.70 0.42
CA LEU A 61 3.79 10.65 0.10
C LEU A 61 4.64 11.02 1.32
N GLY A 62 5.91 10.56 1.33
CA GLY A 62 6.89 10.94 2.36
C GLY A 62 7.21 12.44 2.42
N THR A 63 6.75 13.23 1.43
CA THR A 63 6.79 14.69 1.47
C THR A 63 5.63 15.32 2.25
N GLY A 64 4.70 14.51 2.78
CA GLY A 64 3.46 14.95 3.39
C GLY A 64 2.33 15.25 2.41
N LYS A 65 2.58 15.26 1.10
CA LYS A 65 1.54 15.52 0.10
C LYS A 65 0.62 14.33 -0.07
N VAL A 66 -0.69 14.55 0.07
CA VAL A 66 -1.72 13.58 -0.35
C VAL A 66 -1.92 13.70 -1.85
N LYS A 67 -1.61 12.62 -2.57
CA LYS A 67 -1.59 12.59 -4.03
C LYS A 67 -2.62 11.58 -4.55
N LEU A 68 -3.22 11.93 -5.69
CA LEU A 68 -3.93 10.99 -6.55
C LEU A 68 -2.94 10.46 -7.58
N SER A 69 -2.70 9.15 -7.58
CA SER A 69 -1.66 8.49 -8.36
C SER A 69 -2.24 7.35 -9.20
N THR A 70 -1.63 7.15 -10.36
CA THR A 70 -1.77 5.92 -11.16
C THR A 70 -1.03 4.74 -10.50
N PRO A 71 -1.25 3.48 -10.93
CA PRO A 71 -0.54 2.33 -10.36
C PRO A 71 0.98 2.44 -10.57
N LYS A 72 1.40 2.88 -11.76
CA LYS A 72 2.80 3.18 -12.09
C LYS A 72 3.43 4.22 -11.17
N GLU A 73 2.72 5.30 -10.87
CA GLU A 73 3.22 6.32 -9.94
C GLU A 73 3.30 5.79 -8.50
N PHE A 74 2.34 4.98 -8.06
CA PHE A 74 2.28 4.42 -6.71
C PHE A 74 3.44 3.46 -6.40
N ILE A 75 3.95 2.74 -7.41
CA ILE A 75 5.14 1.89 -7.24
C ILE A 75 6.45 2.58 -7.64
N SER A 76 6.40 3.82 -8.15
CA SER A 76 7.58 4.55 -8.59
C SER A 76 8.52 4.83 -7.41
N GLY A 77 9.82 4.54 -7.58
CA GLY A 77 10.82 4.68 -6.51
C GLY A 77 10.78 3.57 -5.45
N THR A 78 10.00 2.51 -5.68
CA THR A 78 9.94 1.31 -4.83
C THR A 78 10.64 0.10 -5.49
N GLN A 79 10.76 -1.01 -4.76
CA GLN A 79 11.14 -2.32 -5.33
C GLN A 79 9.94 -3.20 -5.71
N ALA A 80 8.72 -2.65 -5.70
CA ALA A 80 7.52 -3.41 -5.97
C ALA A 80 7.43 -3.85 -7.43
N MET A 81 7.03 -5.11 -7.62
CA MET A 81 6.65 -5.65 -8.93
C MET A 81 5.14 -5.89 -9.04
N SER A 82 4.39 -5.59 -7.99
CA SER A 82 2.96 -5.86 -7.87
C SER A 82 2.34 -4.96 -6.81
N ILE A 83 1.05 -4.68 -6.97
CA ILE A 83 0.20 -4.02 -5.97
C ILE A 83 -0.78 -5.06 -5.45
N TYR A 84 -0.93 -5.13 -4.13
CA TYR A 84 -1.78 -6.10 -3.45
C TYR A 84 -3.08 -5.44 -2.98
N VAL A 85 -4.18 -6.16 -3.11
CA VAL A 85 -5.55 -5.71 -2.84
C VAL A 85 -6.11 -6.51 -1.66
N SER A 86 -6.73 -5.82 -0.69
CA SER A 86 -7.42 -6.45 0.42
C SER A 86 -8.64 -7.26 -0.07
N CYS A 87 -8.68 -8.55 0.27
CA CYS A 87 -9.68 -9.50 -0.21
C CYS A 87 -10.31 -10.32 0.92
N LYS A 88 -11.56 -10.75 0.71
CA LYS A 88 -12.25 -11.77 1.51
C LYS A 88 -12.48 -12.98 0.63
N GLY A 89 -11.79 -14.08 0.91
CA GLY A 89 -11.73 -15.23 0.02
C GLY A 89 -11.12 -14.87 -1.35
N THR A 90 -11.90 -14.99 -2.42
CA THR A 90 -11.48 -14.70 -3.80
C THR A 90 -11.84 -13.29 -4.28
N GLN A 91 -12.54 -12.49 -3.46
CA GLN A 91 -13.08 -11.20 -3.90
C GLN A 91 -12.41 -10.02 -3.22
N ALA A 92 -12.13 -8.97 -3.99
CA ALA A 92 -11.73 -7.68 -3.44
C ALA A 92 -12.83 -7.09 -2.52
N VAL A 93 -12.39 -6.42 -1.46
CA VAL A 93 -13.23 -5.73 -0.48
C VAL A 93 -13.05 -4.23 -0.65
N GLY A 94 -14.15 -3.47 -0.63
CA GLY A 94 -14.13 -2.02 -0.80
C GLY A 94 -14.79 -1.29 0.36
N PHE A 95 -14.17 -0.19 0.80
CA PHE A 95 -14.68 0.68 1.85
C PHE A 95 -15.06 2.04 1.24
N ALA A 96 -16.27 2.16 0.69
CA ALA A 96 -16.67 3.36 -0.08
C ALA A 96 -16.53 4.68 0.72
N LYS A 97 -16.83 4.67 2.02
CA LYS A 97 -16.60 5.83 2.91
C LYS A 97 -15.11 6.18 3.02
N ALA A 98 -14.22 5.19 3.02
CA ALA A 98 -12.79 5.42 3.05
C ALA A 98 -12.30 6.06 1.75
N ALA A 99 -12.79 5.61 0.60
CA ALA A 99 -12.50 6.28 -0.68
C ALA A 99 -12.97 7.74 -0.70
N GLN A 100 -14.15 8.03 -0.14
CA GLN A 100 -14.65 9.40 -0.03
C GLN A 100 -13.74 10.27 0.85
N ARG A 101 -13.38 9.77 2.05
CA ARG A 101 -12.46 10.48 2.96
C ARG A 101 -11.09 10.71 2.29
N ALA A 102 -10.53 9.68 1.66
CA ALA A 102 -9.25 9.78 0.96
C ALA A 102 -9.30 10.82 -0.18
N ARG A 103 -10.32 10.76 -1.05
CA ARG A 103 -10.50 11.76 -2.13
C ARG A 103 -10.61 13.19 -1.60
N ALA A 104 -11.28 13.40 -0.46
CA ALA A 104 -11.42 14.72 0.16
C ALA A 104 -10.10 15.29 0.72
N MET A 105 -9.04 14.47 0.81
CA MET A 105 -7.72 14.88 1.30
C MET A 105 -6.73 15.18 0.16
N VAL A 106 -7.05 14.82 -1.09
CA VAL A 106 -6.17 15.03 -2.25
C VAL A 106 -5.77 16.51 -2.36
N GLY A 107 -4.47 16.74 -2.55
CA GLY A 107 -3.89 18.08 -2.69
C GLY A 107 -3.52 18.75 -1.36
N LYS A 108 -3.94 18.19 -0.21
CA LYS A 108 -3.49 18.67 1.10
C LYS A 108 -2.07 18.20 1.39
N THR A 109 -1.37 18.99 2.20
CA THR A 109 -0.10 18.59 2.82
C THR A 109 -0.38 18.29 4.29
N LEU A 110 -0.09 17.07 4.70
CA LEU A 110 -0.20 16.60 6.07
C LEU A 110 1.19 16.55 6.70
N ASP A 111 1.24 16.67 8.02
CA ASP A 111 2.49 16.55 8.75
C ASP A 111 2.98 15.09 8.67
N TYR A 112 4.04 14.91 7.89
CA TYR A 112 4.74 13.65 7.70
C TYR A 112 6.15 13.87 8.23
N PRO A 113 6.57 13.15 9.28
CA PRO A 113 7.83 13.45 9.92
C PRO A 113 9.02 13.09 9.03
N SER A 114 9.98 14.00 9.01
CA SER A 114 11.23 13.83 8.27
C SER A 114 12.00 12.63 8.82
N GLY A 115 12.43 11.72 7.93
CA GLY A 115 13.16 10.51 8.31
C GLY A 115 12.30 9.34 8.80
N GLY A 116 10.97 9.47 8.80
CA GLY A 116 10.05 8.35 9.12
C GLY A 116 9.98 7.99 10.60
N ILE A 117 10.34 8.93 11.49
CA ILE A 117 10.29 8.77 12.95
C ILE A 117 9.12 9.60 13.48
N PRO A 118 8.17 9.01 14.21
CA PRO A 118 7.08 9.76 14.82
C PRO A 118 7.58 10.85 15.82
N THR A 119 6.98 12.06 15.81
CA THR A 119 7.17 13.16 16.80
C THR A 119 5.87 13.69 17.45
N GLU A 120 5.93 14.19 18.68
CA GLU A 120 4.81 14.66 19.53
C GLU A 120 3.74 15.60 18.91
N LYS A 121 3.98 16.16 17.71
CA LYS A 121 3.19 17.21 17.05
C LYS A 121 2.28 16.77 15.90
N HIS A 122 1.97 15.47 15.77
CA HIS A 122 1.06 14.79 14.80
C HIS A 122 1.79 14.08 13.65
N GLU A 123 1.68 12.76 13.65
CA GLU A 123 2.62 11.87 12.99
C GLU A 123 1.86 10.99 11.98
N ARG A 124 1.62 11.49 10.77
CA ARG A 124 1.01 10.65 9.72
C ARG A 124 2.07 10.04 8.84
N ASN A 125 2.02 8.73 8.68
CA ASN A 125 2.60 8.04 7.54
C ASN A 125 1.51 7.48 6.62
N CYS A 126 1.90 6.76 5.57
CA CYS A 126 0.93 6.18 4.63
C CYS A 126 -0.06 5.21 5.30
N HIS A 127 0.40 4.40 6.26
CA HIS A 127 -0.45 3.45 6.99
C HIS A 127 -1.44 4.17 7.92
N CYS A 128 -0.97 5.18 8.66
CA CYS A 128 -1.80 6.01 9.54
C CYS A 128 -2.90 6.72 8.72
N PHE A 129 -2.52 7.26 7.56
CA PHE A 129 -3.46 7.89 6.63
C PHE A 129 -4.55 6.92 6.14
N VAL A 130 -4.16 5.69 5.74
CA VAL A 130 -5.13 4.66 5.33
C VAL A 130 -6.00 4.24 6.50
N TYR A 131 -5.43 4.05 7.70
CA TYR A 131 -6.18 3.74 8.92
C TYR A 131 -7.24 4.80 9.22
N GLU A 132 -6.86 6.08 9.21
CA GLU A 132 -7.75 7.24 9.35
C GLU A 132 -8.89 7.22 8.33
N CYS A 133 -8.56 6.93 7.08
CA CYS A 133 -9.56 6.85 6.04
C CYS A 133 -10.52 5.68 6.26
N LEU A 134 -10.09 4.56 6.87
CA LEU A 134 -10.96 3.43 7.16
C LEU A 134 -11.83 3.66 8.41
N SER A 135 -11.24 4.07 9.53
CA SER A 135 -11.94 4.30 10.80
C SER A 135 -12.77 5.57 10.78
N GLY A 136 -12.25 6.65 10.19
CA GLY A 136 -12.77 8.00 10.31
C GLY A 136 -12.22 8.75 11.52
N GLU A 137 -11.23 8.18 12.20
CA GLU A 137 -10.62 8.69 13.42
C GLU A 137 -9.11 8.77 13.23
N HIS A 138 -8.50 9.87 13.70
CA HIS A 138 -7.05 10.02 13.73
C HIS A 138 -6.47 9.24 14.92
N ASP A 139 -5.53 8.34 14.62
CA ASP A 139 -4.79 7.55 15.59
C ASP A 139 -3.32 7.53 15.16
N SER A 140 -2.51 8.37 15.80
CA SER A 140 -1.09 8.53 15.49
C SER A 140 -0.25 7.30 15.84
N ASP A 141 -0.79 6.29 16.51
CA ASP A 141 -0.05 5.07 16.85
C ASP A 141 -0.09 4.02 15.72
N ARG A 142 -0.87 4.26 14.65
CA ARG A 142 -1.12 3.29 13.57
C ARG A 142 -0.14 3.46 12.42
N TRP A 143 1.06 2.92 12.59
CA TRP A 143 2.19 3.19 11.69
C TRP A 143 2.50 2.10 10.69
N THR A 144 1.91 0.94 10.83
CA THR A 144 2.30 -0.24 10.06
C THR A 144 1.12 -0.86 9.34
N LEU A 145 1.42 -1.68 8.33
CA LEU A 145 0.41 -2.53 7.72
C LEU A 145 -0.23 -3.48 8.76
N LEU A 146 0.53 -3.91 9.76
CA LEU A 146 0.04 -4.76 10.85
C LEU A 146 -1.02 -4.07 11.70
N ASP A 147 -0.97 -2.74 11.87
CA ASP A 147 -2.00 -1.98 12.59
C ASP A 147 -3.33 -1.99 11.85
N ILE A 148 -3.27 -1.86 10.52
CA ILE A 148 -4.45 -1.99 9.66
C ILE A 148 -4.98 -3.42 9.74
N GLU A 149 -4.11 -4.42 9.62
CA GLU A 149 -4.52 -5.82 9.71
C GLU A 149 -5.12 -6.18 11.07
N ALA A 150 -4.52 -5.73 12.18
CA ALA A 150 -5.00 -6.02 13.53
C ALA A 150 -6.42 -5.49 13.76
N LYS A 151 -6.77 -4.37 13.14
CA LYS A 151 -8.10 -3.76 13.30
C LYS A 151 -9.13 -4.28 12.31
N PHE A 152 -8.76 -4.50 11.06
CA PHE A 152 -9.70 -4.72 9.96
C PHE A 152 -9.67 -6.14 9.38
N ARG A 153 -8.61 -6.90 9.60
CA ARG A 153 -8.51 -8.29 9.10
C ARG A 153 -9.38 -9.23 9.93
N GLY A 154 -9.86 -10.30 9.31
CA GLY A 154 -10.83 -11.25 9.87
C GLY A 154 -12.27 -10.81 9.64
N GLU A 155 -12.64 -9.64 10.16
CA GLU A 155 -13.99 -9.11 9.98
C GLU A 155 -14.24 -8.69 8.52
N PHE A 156 -13.37 -7.84 7.97
CA PHE A 156 -13.60 -7.22 6.66
C PHE A 156 -12.87 -7.89 5.51
N PHE A 157 -11.61 -8.29 5.70
CA PHE A 157 -10.80 -9.00 4.71
C PHE A 157 -9.95 -10.07 5.39
N ASP A 158 -9.51 -11.11 4.69
CA ASP A 158 -8.75 -12.23 5.27
C ASP A 158 -7.41 -12.50 4.55
N ASN A 159 -7.24 -11.98 3.33
CA ASN A 159 -6.03 -12.15 2.54
C ASN A 159 -5.75 -10.96 1.60
N TRP A 160 -4.60 -11.04 0.95
CA TRP A 160 -4.13 -10.08 -0.05
C TRP A 160 -3.91 -10.80 -1.38
N ARG A 161 -4.40 -10.21 -2.47
CA ARG A 161 -4.23 -10.74 -3.84
C ARG A 161 -3.64 -9.68 -4.75
N VAL A 162 -2.94 -10.11 -5.80
CA VAL A 162 -2.36 -9.18 -6.77
C VAL A 162 -3.45 -8.48 -7.56
N TRP A 163 -3.31 -7.18 -7.75
CA TRP A 163 -4.15 -6.42 -8.64
C TRP A 163 -3.93 -6.88 -10.09
N ASP A 164 -4.99 -7.34 -10.74
CA ASP A 164 -5.04 -7.59 -12.17
C ASP A 164 -4.85 -6.29 -12.97
N LEU A 165 -3.61 -6.01 -13.35
CA LEU A 165 -3.18 -4.87 -14.15
C LEU A 165 -2.36 -5.37 -15.35
N ASP A 166 -2.52 -4.69 -16.48
CA ASP A 166 -1.60 -4.83 -17.60
C ASP A 166 -0.21 -4.31 -17.19
N SER A 167 0.86 -4.93 -17.70
CA SER A 167 2.23 -4.51 -17.39
C SER A 167 2.52 -3.05 -17.75
N LYS A 168 1.90 -2.53 -18.83
CA LYS A 168 2.01 -1.13 -19.27
C LYS A 168 1.38 -0.12 -18.30
N ASP A 169 0.41 -0.57 -17.50
CA ASP A 169 -0.27 0.28 -16.51
C ASP A 169 0.50 0.32 -15.19
N LEU A 170 1.40 -0.67 -15.00
CA LEU A 170 2.26 -0.80 -13.85
C LEU A 170 3.68 -0.24 -14.09
N PHE A 171 4.23 -0.33 -15.30
CA PHE A 171 5.63 0.02 -15.64
C PHE A 171 5.81 1.06 -16.74
#